data_AF-A0A8B7TYV8-F1
#
_entry.id   AF-A0A8B7TYV8-F1
#
_cell.length_a   1.000
_cell.length_b   1.000
_cell.length_c   1.000
_cell.angle_alpha   90.00
_cell.angle_beta   90.00
_cell.angle_gamma   90.00
#
_symmetry.space_group_name_H-M   'P 1'
#
loop_
_entity.id
_entity.type
_entity.pdbx_description
1 polymer ?
#
loop_
_entity_poly.entity_id
_entity_poly.type
_entity_poly.pdbx_seq_one_letter_code
_entity_poly.pdbx_strand_id
1 'polypeptide(L)'
;MAAATAPSGVSLQEATQRKLRRFSQLRGKPVAAGEFWDVVVITAADEKQELAYRQQLSEKLKRKELPLGVQYHVFVDPAGAKIGNGGSTLCALRCLEKLYGDKWNSFIILLIHSGKVILY
;
A
#
# COMPACT_ATOMS: atom_id res chain seq x y z
N MET A 1 12.27 26.97 39.04
CA MET A 1 12.34 25.66 38.37
C MET A 1 11.40 25.69 37.18
N ALA A 2 11.93 25.63 35.96
CA ALA A 2 11.13 25.60 34.74
C ALA A 2 10.56 24.19 34.54
N ALA A 3 9.23 24.07 34.53
CA ALA A 3 8.55 22.86 34.10
C ALA A 3 8.78 22.69 32.60
N ALA A 4 9.34 21.55 32.20
CA ALA A 4 9.53 21.19 30.81
C ALA A 4 8.16 21.07 30.13
N THR A 5 7.88 21.99 29.20
CA THR A 5 6.67 22.00 28.39
C THR A 5 6.64 20.76 27.50
N ALA A 6 5.61 19.92 27.64
CA ALA A 6 5.36 18.81 26.72
C ALA A 6 5.15 19.36 25.29
N PRO A 7 5.67 18.70 24.24
CA PRO A 7 5.48 19.16 22.87
C PRO A 7 4.00 19.14 22.52
N SER A 8 3.51 20.26 21.98
CA SER A 8 2.12 20.45 21.56
C SER A 8 1.70 19.37 20.57
N GLY A 9 0.86 18.46 21.05
CA GLY A 9 0.32 17.35 20.26
C GLY A 9 -0.54 17.89 19.12
N VAL A 10 -0.06 17.73 17.90
CA VAL A 10 -0.90 17.88 16.70
C VAL A 10 -2.09 16.94 16.87
N SER A 11 -3.31 17.44 16.67
CA SER A 11 -4.49 16.59 16.78
C SER A 11 -4.43 15.48 15.73
N LEU A 12 -4.93 14.29 16.05
CA LEU A 12 -4.98 13.17 15.10
C LEU A 12 -5.72 13.54 13.80
N GLN A 13 -6.70 14.44 13.91
CA GLN A 13 -7.45 14.97 12.78
C GLN A 13 -6.56 15.80 11.84
N GLU A 14 -5.77 16.73 12.36
CA GLU A 14 -4.84 17.54 11.57
C GLU A 14 -3.77 16.69 10.91
N ALA A 15 -3.21 15.71 11.64
CA ALA A 15 -2.23 14.78 11.08
C ALA A 15 -2.84 13.96 9.92
N THR A 16 -4.09 13.52 10.04
CA THR A 16 -4.83 12.81 8.99
C THR A 16 -5.09 13.71 7.79
N GLN A 17 -5.60 14.92 8.02
CA GLN A 17 -5.85 15.88 6.95
C GLN A 17 -4.57 16.23 6.18
N ARG A 18 -3.45 16.39 6.87
CA ARG A 18 -2.14 16.63 6.24
C ARG A 18 -1.74 15.47 5.32
N LYS A 19 -1.89 14.22 5.76
CA LYS A 19 -1.60 13.03 4.93
C LYS A 19 -2.52 12.98 3.70
N LEU A 20 -3.82 13.24 3.88
CA LEU A 20 -4.79 13.25 2.78
C LEU A 20 -4.48 14.36 1.76
N ARG A 21 -4.15 15.57 2.21
CA ARG A 21 -3.74 16.68 1.33
C ARG A 21 -2.48 16.32 0.53
N ARG A 22 -1.46 15.76 1.19
CA ARG A 22 -0.24 15.27 0.51
C ARG A 22 -0.58 14.22 -0.54
N PHE A 23 -1.40 13.23 -0.19
CA PHE A 23 -1.81 12.20 -1.15
C PHE A 23 -2.54 12.80 -2.35
N SER A 24 -3.51 13.69 -2.13
CA SER A 24 -4.24 14.39 -3.21
C SER A 24 -3.33 15.15 -4.17
N GLN A 25 -2.21 15.71 -3.69
CA GLN A 25 -1.25 16.43 -4.53
C GLN A 25 -0.44 15.51 -5.47
N LEU A 26 -0.26 14.24 -5.09
CA LEU A 26 0.52 13.24 -5.84
C LEU A 26 -0.32 12.47 -6.88
N ARG A 27 -1.65 12.49 -6.76
CA ARG A 27 -2.55 11.76 -7.66
C ARG A 27 -2.31 12.16 -9.13
N GLY A 28 -2.20 11.17 -10.01
CA GLY A 28 -2.03 11.40 -11.44
C GLY A 28 -0.69 11.95 -11.88
N LYS A 29 0.28 12.07 -10.96
CA LYS A 29 1.63 12.56 -11.23
C LYS A 29 2.65 11.44 -11.00
N PRO A 30 3.76 11.42 -11.77
CA PRO A 30 4.92 10.62 -11.40
C PRO A 30 5.44 11.06 -10.04
N VAL A 31 5.77 10.11 -9.18
CA VAL A 31 6.41 10.37 -7.89
C VAL A 31 7.88 10.01 -7.94
N ALA A 32 8.73 10.82 -7.31
CA ALA A 32 10.14 10.51 -7.17
C ALA A 32 10.37 9.50 -6.04
N ALA A 33 11.52 8.83 -6.05
CA ALA A 33 11.94 7.94 -4.97
C ALA A 33 11.90 8.68 -3.62
N GLY A 34 11.26 8.07 -2.61
CA GLY A 34 11.11 8.64 -1.27
C GLY A 34 9.96 9.65 -1.09
N GLU A 35 9.27 10.07 -2.16
CA GLU A 35 8.07 10.92 -2.03
C GLU A 35 6.82 10.13 -1.66
N PHE A 36 6.78 8.86 -2.07
CA PHE A 36 5.73 7.88 -1.81
C PHE A 36 6.34 6.48 -1.65
N TRP A 37 5.50 5.46 -1.49
CA TRP A 37 5.92 4.06 -1.52
C TRP A 37 6.42 3.68 -2.92
N ASP A 38 7.51 2.92 -2.98
CA ASP A 38 8.05 2.40 -4.24
C ASP A 38 7.17 1.26 -4.78
N VAL A 39 6.65 0.47 -3.85
CA VAL A 39 5.77 -0.67 -4.14
C VAL A 39 4.55 -0.64 -3.21
N VAL A 40 3.36 -0.85 -3.78
CA VAL A 40 2.12 -1.08 -3.04
C VAL A 40 1.65 -2.49 -3.37
N VAL A 41 1.50 -3.31 -2.34
CA VAL A 41 1.04 -4.69 -2.46
C VAL A 41 -0.31 -4.83 -1.77
N ILE A 42 -1.26 -5.44 -2.47
CA ILE A 42 -2.56 -5.82 -1.95
C ILE A 42 -2.62 -7.35 -1.92
N THR A 43 -2.92 -7.96 -0.77
CA THR A 43 -3.15 -9.42 -0.75
C THR A 43 -4.55 -9.72 -1.26
N ALA A 44 -4.82 -10.94 -1.72
CA ALA A 44 -6.13 -11.42 -2.13
C ALA A 44 -6.32 -12.86 -1.62
N ALA A 45 -7.53 -13.20 -1.21
CA ALA A 45 -7.85 -14.52 -0.69
C ALA A 45 -8.03 -15.58 -1.81
N ASP A 46 -8.37 -15.13 -3.02
CA ASP A 46 -8.55 -15.99 -4.19
C ASP A 46 -8.34 -15.21 -5.50
N GLU A 47 -8.29 -15.93 -6.62
CA GLU A 47 -8.09 -15.38 -7.97
C GLU A 47 -9.20 -14.41 -8.39
N LYS A 48 -10.44 -14.62 -7.93
CA LYS A 48 -11.56 -13.74 -8.24
C LYS A 48 -11.37 -12.37 -7.58
N GLN A 49 -10.92 -12.37 -6.32
CA GLN A 49 -10.60 -11.17 -5.58
C GLN A 49 -9.38 -10.46 -6.19
N GLU A 50 -8.36 -11.20 -6.61
CA GLU A 50 -7.22 -10.63 -7.33
C GLU A 50 -7.67 -9.91 -8.60
N LEU A 51 -8.47 -10.57 -9.44
CA LEU A 51 -8.96 -9.99 -10.69
C LEU A 51 -9.74 -8.70 -10.42
N ALA A 52 -10.61 -8.71 -9.41
CA ALA A 52 -11.37 -7.52 -9.02
C ALA A 52 -10.44 -6.37 -8.58
N TYR A 53 -9.43 -6.63 -7.74
CA TYR A 53 -8.50 -5.60 -7.30
C TYR A 53 -7.59 -5.10 -8.42
N ARG A 54 -7.14 -5.96 -9.32
CA ARG A 54 -6.38 -5.56 -10.52
C ARG A 54 -7.23 -4.65 -11.41
N GLN A 55 -8.50 -4.96 -11.61
CA GLN A 55 -9.43 -4.12 -12.37
C GLN A 55 -9.58 -2.75 -11.70
N GLN A 56 -9.87 -2.72 -10.39
CA GLN A 56 -10.01 -1.47 -9.63
C GLN A 56 -8.74 -0.61 -9.68
N LEU A 57 -7.56 -1.21 -9.49
CA LEU A 57 -6.28 -0.50 -9.61
C LEU A 57 -6.13 0.11 -11.02
N SER A 58 -6.44 -0.67 -12.07
CA SER A 58 -6.34 -0.19 -13.45
C SER A 58 -7.29 0.99 -13.71
N GLU A 59 -8.51 0.96 -13.17
CA GLU A 59 -9.48 2.04 -13.32
C GLU A 59 -9.06 3.29 -12.54
N LYS A 60 -8.59 3.13 -11.29
CA LYS A 60 -8.08 4.24 -10.48
C LYS A 60 -6.86 4.89 -11.12
N LEU A 61 -5.96 4.11 -11.74
CA LEU A 61 -4.84 4.65 -12.52
C LEU A 61 -5.32 5.42 -13.77
N LYS A 62 -6.28 4.88 -14.53
CA LYS A 62 -6.88 5.57 -15.70
C LYS A 62 -7.55 6.89 -15.30
N ARG A 63 -8.24 6.91 -14.16
CA ARG A 63 -8.87 8.10 -13.58
C ARG A 63 -7.89 9.04 -12.91
N LYS A 64 -6.58 8.72 -12.91
CA LYS A 64 -5.52 9.49 -12.25
C LYS A 64 -5.75 9.68 -10.75
N GLU A 65 -6.42 8.73 -10.10
CA GLU A 65 -6.69 8.75 -8.66
C GLU A 65 -5.51 8.21 -7.84
N LEU A 66 -4.57 7.52 -8.50
CA LEU A 66 -3.36 6.97 -7.90
C LEU A 66 -2.11 7.69 -8.43
N PRO A 67 -1.06 7.83 -7.61
CA PRO A 67 0.25 8.30 -8.08
C PRO A 67 0.85 7.35 -9.13
N LEU A 68 1.51 7.93 -10.14
CA LEU A 68 2.19 7.22 -11.22
C LEU A 68 3.65 6.95 -10.84
N GLY A 69 4.28 5.94 -11.45
CA GLY A 69 5.67 5.55 -11.14
C GLY A 69 5.80 4.59 -9.94
N VAL A 70 4.70 4.29 -9.26
CA VAL A 70 4.61 3.30 -8.19
C VAL A 70 4.28 1.92 -8.77
N GLN A 71 4.89 0.86 -8.24
CA GLN A 71 4.58 -0.51 -8.63
C GLN A 71 3.43 -1.05 -7.79
N TYR A 72 2.27 -1.30 -8.41
CA TYR A 72 1.10 -1.87 -7.73
C TYR A 72 0.98 -3.36 -8.04
N HIS A 73 0.99 -4.20 -6.99
CA HIS A 73 0.83 -5.64 -7.12
C HIS A 73 -0.37 -6.14 -6.33
N VAL A 74 -0.98 -7.19 -6.84
CA VAL A 74 -1.98 -7.98 -6.14
C VAL A 74 -1.48 -9.41 -6.06
N PHE A 75 -1.38 -9.97 -4.85
CA PHE A 75 -0.91 -11.34 -4.64
C PHE A 75 -1.98 -12.19 -3.99
N VAL A 76 -2.26 -13.34 -4.62
CA VAL A 76 -3.21 -14.33 -4.10
C VAL A 76 -2.52 -15.19 -3.05
N ASP A 77 -3.21 -15.41 -1.94
CA ASP A 77 -2.80 -16.37 -0.92
C ASP A 77 -2.81 -17.79 -1.51
N PRO A 78 -1.85 -18.67 -1.15
CA PRO A 78 -1.83 -20.04 -1.61
C PRO A 78 -3.15 -20.77 -1.33
N ALA A 79 -3.60 -21.58 -2.30
CA ALA A 79 -4.80 -22.38 -2.15
C ALA A 79 -4.70 -23.33 -0.94
N GLY A 80 -5.78 -23.41 -0.17
CA GLY A 80 -5.88 -24.28 1.01
C GLY A 80 -6.44 -23.56 2.23
N ALA A 81 -5.96 -23.91 3.42
CA ALA A 81 -6.41 -23.32 4.66
C ALA A 81 -6.08 -21.81 4.70
N LYS A 82 -6.97 -21.02 5.31
CA LYS A 82 -6.72 -19.59 5.52
C LYS A 82 -5.47 -19.41 6.37
N ILE A 83 -4.46 -18.79 5.78
CA ILE A 83 -3.13 -18.59 6.39
C ILE A 83 -3.07 -17.36 7.32
N GLY A 84 -4.12 -16.54 7.32
CA GLY A 84 -4.20 -15.29 8.09
C GLY A 84 -3.21 -14.23 7.64
N ASN A 85 -3.31 -13.01 8.20
CA ASN A 85 -2.51 -11.87 7.73
C ASN A 85 -0.99 -12.11 7.79
N GLY A 86 -0.50 -12.79 8.83
CA GLY A 86 0.92 -13.14 8.94
C GLY A 86 1.39 -14.05 7.82
N GLY A 87 0.60 -15.07 7.47
CA GLY A 87 0.87 -15.94 6.33
C GLY A 87 0.83 -15.18 5.01
N SER A 88 -0.19 -14.33 4.81
CA SER A 88 -0.32 -13.52 3.59
C SER A 88 0.86 -12.54 3.44
N THR A 89 1.38 -12.00 4.55
CA THR A 89 2.61 -11.19 4.56
C THR A 89 3.80 -12.00 4.04
N LEU A 90 4.04 -13.20 4.58
CA LEU A 90 5.15 -14.04 4.14
C LEU A 90 5.02 -14.45 2.67
N CYS A 91 3.78 -14.72 2.21
CA CYS A 91 3.52 -14.99 0.81
C CYS A 91 3.87 -13.78 -0.08
N ALA A 92 3.42 -12.58 0.31
CA ALA A 92 3.72 -11.35 -0.40
C ALA A 92 5.23 -11.07 -0.47
N LEU A 93 5.96 -11.26 0.64
CA LEU A 93 7.42 -11.10 0.67
C LEU A 93 8.12 -12.08 -0.28
N ARG A 94 7.70 -13.35 -0.29
CA ARG A 94 8.24 -14.35 -1.22
C ARG A 94 7.96 -13.99 -2.68
N CYS A 95 6.79 -13.42 -2.99
CA CYS A 95 6.47 -12.94 -4.33
C CYS A 95 7.34 -11.75 -4.72
N LEU A 96 7.59 -10.80 -3.81
CA LEU A 96 8.47 -9.66 -4.04
C LEU A 96 9.92 -10.08 -4.29
N GLU A 97 10.43 -11.01 -3.48
CA GLU A 97 11.77 -11.58 -3.67
C GLU A 97 11.92 -12.22 -5.06
N LYS A 98 10.92 -12.99 -5.50
CA LYS A 98 10.92 -13.58 -6.85
C LYS A 98 10.88 -12.54 -7.97
N LEU A 99 10.14 -11.45 -7.80
CA LEU A 99 9.96 -10.42 -8.83
C LEU A 99 11.16 -9.47 -8.93
N TYR A 100 11.75 -9.11 -7.80
CA TYR A 100 12.74 -8.04 -7.72
C TYR A 100 14.15 -8.53 -7.34
N GLY A 101 14.33 -9.77 -6.89
CA GLY A 101 15.59 -10.27 -6.35
C GLY A 101 16.08 -9.36 -5.21
N ASP A 102 17.37 -9.12 -5.08
CA ASP A 102 17.90 -8.31 -3.98
C ASP A 102 17.50 -6.82 -4.02
N LYS A 103 16.92 -6.34 -5.14
CA LYS A 103 16.58 -4.92 -5.32
C LYS A 103 15.47 -4.44 -4.38
N TRP A 104 14.59 -5.33 -3.91
CA TRP A 104 13.50 -4.90 -3.03
C TRP A 104 13.95 -4.50 -1.62
N ASN A 105 15.18 -4.84 -1.23
CA ASN A 105 15.77 -4.46 0.07
C ASN A 105 15.91 -2.93 0.24
N SER A 106 15.93 -2.18 -0.87
CA SER A 106 15.94 -0.70 -0.85
C SER A 106 14.56 -0.05 -0.97
N PHE A 107 13.50 -0.84 -1.16
CA PHE A 107 12.16 -0.31 -1.38
C PHE A 107 11.44 -0.03 -0.07
N ILE A 108 10.69 1.06 -0.05
CA ILE A 108 9.68 1.31 0.95
C ILE A 108 8.35 0.73 0.44
N ILE A 109 7.87 -0.33 1.09
CA ILE A 109 6.73 -1.13 0.64
C ILE A 109 5.51 -0.91 1.54
N LEU A 110 4.36 -0.58 0.94
CA LEU A 110 3.07 -0.60 1.60
C LEU A 110 2.37 -1.93 1.33
N LEU A 111 2.16 -2.73 2.37
CA LEU A 111 1.37 -3.96 2.29
C LEU A 111 -0.02 -3.75 2.87
N ILE A 112 -1.05 -4.08 2.09
CA ILE A 112 -2.47 -3.99 2.47
C ILE A 112 -3.05 -5.40 2.44
N HIS A 113 -3.43 -5.92 3.61
CA HIS A 113 -4.12 -7.20 3.70
C HIS A 113 -5.57 -7.07 3.25
N SER A 114 -5.99 -7.95 2.34
CA SER A 114 -7.39 -8.12 1.99
C SER A 114 -8.19 -8.65 3.18
N GLY A 115 -9.01 -7.79 3.78
CA GLY A 115 -10.19 -8.22 4.51
C GLY A 115 -11.36 -8.52 3.56
N LYS A 116 -12.57 -8.67 4.10
CA LYS A 116 -13.83 -8.55 3.34
C LYS A 116 -14.09 -7.09 2.92
N VAL A 117 -13.12 -6.41 2.33
CA VAL A 117 -13.23 -5.00 1.96
C VAL A 117 -13.27 -4.90 0.45
N ILE A 118 -14.44 -4.52 -0.05
CA ILE A 118 -14.64 -3.99 -1.40
C ILE A 118 -14.13 -2.55 -1.35
N LEU A 119 -13.10 -2.23 -2.14
CA LEU A 119 -12.68 -0.84 -2.29
C LEU A 119 -13.74 -0.13 -3.15
N TYR A 120 -14.36 0.92 -2.62
CA TYR A 120 -15.26 1.82 -3.36
C TYR A 120 -14.48 2.97 -4.01
#